data_AF-A0AAW6VQ64-F1
#
_entry.id   AF-A0AAW6VQ64-F1
#
_cell.length_a   1.000
_cell.length_b   1.000
_cell.length_c   1.000
_cell.angle_alpha   90.00
_cell.angle_beta   90.00
_cell.angle_gamma   90.00
#
_symmetry.space_group_name_H-M   'P 1'
#
loop_
_entity.id
_entity.type
_entity.pdbx_description
1 polymer ?
#
loop_
_entity_poly.entity_id
_entity_poly.type
_entity_poly.pdbx_seq_one_letter_code
_entity_poly.pdbx_strand_id
1 'polypeptide(L)'
;MNQNRLNKYNETNVKVFIWALFIIFLISIPIFMAHSLKQTRSDITNDFNSNKTIVCKVHDLKIEVSKDDGWIIDDSYKFVKGPTKLIISRCETKE
;
A
#
# COMPACT_ATOMS: atom_id res chain seq x y z
N MET A 1 -38.77 28.75 18.50
CA MET A 1 -37.64 27.93 19.01
C MET A 1 -36.80 28.82 19.93
N ASN A 2 -36.44 28.39 21.14
CA ASN A 2 -35.70 29.23 22.11
C ASN A 2 -34.21 29.34 21.72
N GLN A 3 -33.59 30.52 21.83
CA GLN A 3 -32.19 30.80 21.45
C GLN A 3 -31.20 29.83 22.10
N ASN A 4 -31.39 29.50 23.38
CA ASN A 4 -30.55 28.52 24.09
C ASN A 4 -30.62 27.11 23.48
N ARG A 5 -31.79 26.71 22.96
CA ARG A 5 -31.95 25.40 22.31
C ARG A 5 -31.29 25.39 20.93
N LEU A 6 -31.32 26.51 20.21
CA LEU A 6 -30.69 26.64 18.90
C LEU A 6 -29.16 26.61 19.01
N ASN A 7 -28.58 27.33 19.97
CA ASN A 7 -27.12 27.34 20.19
C ASN A 7 -26.61 25.94 20.58
N LYS A 8 -27.29 25.25 21.50
CA LYS A 8 -26.93 23.89 21.91
C LYS A 8 -27.02 22.89 20.75
N TYR A 9 -28.02 23.04 19.88
CA TYR A 9 -28.15 22.23 18.67
C TYR A 9 -26.99 22.47 17.69
N ASN A 10 -26.64 23.73 17.44
CA ASN A 10 -25.53 24.09 16.55
C ASN A 10 -24.20 23.56 17.08
N GLU A 11 -23.90 23.73 18.38
CA GLU A 11 -22.68 23.18 18.99
C GLU A 11 -22.60 21.66 18.88
N THR A 12 -23.73 20.97 19.07
CA THR A 12 -23.80 19.51 18.95
C THR A 12 -23.57 19.08 17.50
N ASN A 13 -24.20 19.75 16.54
CA ASN A 13 -24.02 19.46 15.12
C ASN A 13 -22.59 19.70 14.64
N VAL A 14 -21.94 20.78 15.09
CA VAL A 14 -20.54 21.06 14.76
C VAL A 14 -19.64 19.93 15.30
N LYS A 15 -19.85 19.49 16.54
CA LYS A 15 -19.11 18.36 17.11
C LYS A 15 -19.34 17.08 16.30
N VAL A 16 -20.58 16.75 15.98
CA VAL A 16 -20.94 15.57 15.20
C VAL A 16 -20.29 15.61 13.81
N PHE A 17 -20.30 16.76 13.14
CA PHE A 17 -19.68 16.96 11.84
C PHE A 17 -18.16 16.74 11.89
N ILE A 18 -17.48 17.31 12.88
CA ILE A 18 -16.02 17.12 13.06
C ILE A 18 -15.69 15.64 13.31
N TRP A 19 -16.47 14.96 14.16
CA TRP A 19 -16.31 13.53 14.40
C TRP A 19 -16.54 12.68 13.15
N ALA A 20 -17.56 13.02 12.35
CA ALA A 20 -17.83 12.33 11.08
C ALA A 20 -16.64 12.48 10.11
N LEU A 21 -16.09 13.68 9.96
CA LEU A 21 -14.90 13.91 9.13
C LEU A 21 -13.69 13.12 9.63
N PHE A 22 -13.48 13.08 10.95
CA PHE A 22 -12.38 12.32 11.55
C PHE A 22 -12.52 10.81 11.27
N ILE A 23 -13.72 10.26 11.38
CA ILE A 23 -13.99 8.84 11.07
C ILE A 23 -13.73 8.57 9.58
N ILE A 24 -14.22 9.43 8.68
CA ILE A 24 -13.97 9.31 7.24
C ILE A 24 -12.47 9.32 6.94
N PHE A 25 -11.72 10.23 7.56
CA PHE A 25 -10.27 10.30 7.42
C PHE A 25 -9.59 9.00 7.85
N LEU A 26 -9.96 8.45 9.02
CA LEU A 26 -9.40 7.18 9.49
C LEU A 26 -9.69 6.01 8.55
N ILE A 27 -10.88 5.95 7.94
CA ILE A 27 -11.25 4.92 6.97
C ILE A 27 -10.50 5.12 5.63
N SER A 28 -10.19 6.36 5.26
CA SER A 28 -9.51 6.66 4.00
C SER A 28 -8.05 6.18 3.97
N ILE A 29 -7.36 6.18 5.12
CA ILE A 29 -5.95 5.77 5.25
C ILE A 29 -5.72 4.32 4.76
N PRO A 30 -6.41 3.29 5.29
CA PRO A 30 -6.20 1.91 4.85
C PRO A 30 -6.59 1.69 3.39
N ILE A 31 -7.59 2.42 2.87
CA ILE A 31 -7.98 2.36 1.46
C ILE A 31 -6.84 2.88 0.57
N PHE A 32 -6.26 4.03 0.92
CA PHE A 32 -5.15 4.61 0.19
C PHE A 32 -3.91 3.70 0.24
N MET A 33 -3.56 3.15 1.40
CA MET A 33 -2.45 2.20 1.52
C MET A 33 -2.66 0.95 0.67
N ALA A 34 -3.87 0.39 0.67
CA ALA A 34 -4.19 -0.78 -0.15
C ALA A 34 -4.05 -0.48 -1.65
N HIS A 35 -4.45 0.72 -2.09
CA HIS A 35 -4.28 1.15 -3.48
C HIS A 35 -2.79 1.32 -3.83
N SER A 36 -2.01 1.99 -2.98
CA SER A 36 -0.58 2.18 -3.17
C SER A 36 0.16 0.84 -3.28
N LEU A 37 -0.14 -0.11 -2.40
CA LEU A 37 0.44 -1.46 -2.45
C LEU A 37 0.13 -2.20 -3.76
N LYS A 38 -1.08 -2.04 -4.30
CA LYS A 38 -1.44 -2.63 -5.61
C LYS A 38 -0.64 -2.00 -6.74
N GLN A 39 -0.51 -0.68 -6.74
CA GLN A 39 0.27 0.06 -7.74
C GLN A 39 1.73 -0.38 -7.73
N THR A 40 2.38 -0.38 -6.56
CA THR A 40 3.78 -0.82 -6.41
C THR A 40 4.00 -2.25 -6.92
N ARG A 41 3.06 -3.18 -6.64
CA ARG A 41 3.15 -4.55 -7.17
C ARG A 41 3.07 -4.59 -8.70
N SER A 42 2.18 -3.79 -9.28
CA SER A 42 2.03 -3.69 -10.74
C SER A 42 3.30 -3.15 -11.38
N ASP A 43 3.84 -2.06 -10.84
CA ASP A 43 5.02 -1.40 -11.38
C ASP A 43 6.25 -2.33 -11.34
N ILE A 44 6.51 -2.97 -10.19
CA ILE A 44 7.62 -3.93 -10.06
C ILE A 44 7.44 -5.15 -10.98
N THR A 45 6.19 -5.63 -11.14
CA THR A 45 5.91 -6.75 -12.05
C THR A 45 6.19 -6.36 -13.50
N ASN A 46 5.79 -5.16 -13.91
CA ASN A 46 6.06 -4.64 -15.24
C ASN A 46 7.57 -4.44 -15.48
N ASP A 47 8.27 -3.88 -14.50
CA ASP A 47 9.72 -3.69 -14.56
C ASP A 47 10.45 -5.03 -14.67
N PHE A 48 10.08 -6.02 -13.85
CA PHE A 48 10.61 -7.38 -13.93
C PHE A 48 10.36 -8.03 -15.30
N ASN A 49 9.14 -7.88 -15.83
CA ASN A 49 8.78 -8.41 -17.16
C ASN A 49 9.52 -7.69 -18.30
N SER A 50 9.95 -6.44 -18.08
CA SER A 50 10.80 -5.68 -19.00
C SER A 50 12.30 -5.98 -18.86
N ASN A 51 12.66 -7.05 -18.14
CA ASN A 51 14.04 -7.49 -17.86
C ASN A 51 14.87 -6.50 -17.03
N LYS A 52 14.23 -5.60 -16.25
CA LYS A 52 14.96 -4.78 -15.28
C LYS A 52 15.32 -5.61 -14.05
N THR A 53 16.42 -5.22 -13.40
CA THR A 53 16.84 -5.84 -12.13
C THR A 53 16.04 -5.25 -10.98
N ILE A 54 15.43 -6.11 -10.18
CA ILE A 54 14.66 -5.73 -9.00
C ILE A 54 15.48 -6.06 -7.75
N VAL A 55 15.53 -5.17 -6.77
CA VAL A 55 16.23 -5.41 -5.49
C VAL A 55 15.19 -5.57 -4.38
N CYS A 56 15.15 -6.76 -3.80
CA CYS A 56 14.29 -7.07 -2.66
C CYS A 56 15.07 -6.96 -1.35
N LYS A 57 14.55 -6.19 -0.39
CA LYS A 57 15.13 -6.10 0.97
C LYS A 57 14.51 -7.16 1.87
N VAL A 58 15.32 -8.11 2.33
CA VAL A 58 14.93 -9.13 3.31
C VAL A 58 15.78 -8.96 4.56
N HIS A 59 15.18 -8.38 5.60
CA HIS A 59 15.91 -7.93 6.79
C HIS A 59 17.09 -7.03 6.36
N ASP A 60 18.32 -7.40 6.68
CA ASP A 60 19.52 -6.63 6.35
C ASP A 60 20.13 -7.01 4.99
N LEU A 61 19.56 -8.00 4.31
CA LEU A 61 20.06 -8.51 3.03
C LEU A 61 19.32 -7.87 1.87
N LYS A 62 20.08 -7.45 0.85
CA LYS A 62 19.56 -7.04 -0.45
C LYS A 62 19.73 -8.19 -1.42
N ILE A 63 18.62 -8.68 -1.97
CA ILE A 63 18.60 -9.77 -2.94
C ILE A 63 18.24 -9.19 -4.29
N GLU A 64 19.12 -9.38 -5.27
CA GLU A 64 18.83 -9.02 -6.66
C GLU A 64 18.00 -10.13 -7.30
N VAL A 65 16.93 -9.71 -7.97
CA VAL A 65 15.92 -10.54 -8.60
C VAL A 65 15.84 -10.11 -10.05
N SER A 66 16.24 -11.01 -10.93
CA SER A 66 16.20 -10.81 -12.38
C SER A 66 15.55 -12.02 -13.04
N LYS A 67 14.99 -11.82 -14.23
CA LYS A 67 14.41 -12.90 -15.03
C LYS A 67 15.49 -13.86 -15.54
N ASP A 68 16.67 -13.33 -15.83
CA ASP A 68 17.83 -14.08 -16.33
C ASP A 68 18.39 -15.05 -15.26
N ASP A 69 18.24 -14.69 -13.99
CA ASP A 69 18.59 -15.56 -12.86
C ASP A 69 17.57 -16.66 -12.57
N GLY A 70 16.53 -16.82 -13.41
CA GLY A 70 15.51 -17.87 -13.27
C GLY A 70 14.49 -17.63 -12.17
N TRP A 71 14.31 -16.38 -11.74
CA TRP A 71 13.19 -16.01 -10.87
C TRP A 71 11.88 -15.98 -11.67
N ILE A 72 10.78 -16.35 -11.01
CA ILE A 72 9.43 -16.26 -11.57
C ILE A 72 8.50 -15.55 -10.59
N ILE A 73 7.40 -14.99 -11.08
CA ILE A 73 6.34 -14.43 -10.24
C ILE A 73 5.22 -15.48 -10.12
N ASP A 74 4.86 -15.81 -8.89
CA ASP A 74 3.72 -16.67 -8.57
C ASP A 74 2.43 -15.85 -8.43
N ASP A 75 1.26 -16.50 -8.53
CA ASP A 75 -0.09 -15.90 -8.48
C ASP A 75 -0.33 -15.06 -7.20
N SER A 76 0.45 -15.34 -6.15
CA SER A 76 0.45 -14.58 -4.90
C SER A 76 1.28 -13.29 -4.91
N TYR A 77 1.73 -12.81 -6.08
CA TYR A 77 2.64 -11.65 -6.22
C TYR A 77 3.92 -11.80 -5.40
N LYS A 78 4.58 -12.95 -5.55
CA LYS A 78 5.86 -13.26 -4.91
C LYS A 78 6.87 -13.69 -5.96
N PHE A 79 8.11 -13.26 -5.80
CA PHE A 79 9.22 -13.81 -6.57
C PHE A 79 9.60 -15.17 -5.99
N VAL A 80 9.73 -16.18 -6.84
CA VAL A 80 10.02 -17.55 -6.45
C VAL A 80 11.24 -18.05 -7.22
N LYS A 81 12.18 -18.66 -6.50
CA LYS A 81 13.32 -19.40 -7.06
C LYS A 81 13.64 -20.58 -6.15
N GLY A 82 13.24 -21.78 -6.58
CA GLY A 82 13.31 -22.99 -5.75
C GLY A 82 12.52 -22.83 -4.43
N PRO A 83 13.14 -23.04 -3.25
CA PRO A 83 12.46 -22.87 -1.96
C PRO A 83 12.32 -21.39 -1.54
N THR A 84 13.02 -20.47 -2.19
CA THR A 84 13.05 -19.06 -1.80
C THR A 84 11.84 -18.32 -2.34
N LYS A 85 11.15 -17.60 -1.45
CA LYS A 85 9.98 -16.77 -1.78
C LYS A 85 10.16 -15.35 -1.25
N LEU A 86 10.08 -14.35 -2.12
CA LEU A 86 10.23 -12.94 -1.79
C LEU A 86 8.93 -12.19 -2.07
N ILE A 87 8.52 -11.32 -1.14
CA ILE A 87 7.30 -10.54 -1.30
C ILE A 87 7.61 -9.28 -2.12
N ILE A 88 6.92 -9.10 -3.25
CA ILE A 88 7.14 -7.98 -4.18
C ILE A 88 7.03 -6.62 -3.50
N SER A 89 6.13 -6.45 -2.52
CA SER A 89 5.94 -5.17 -1.82
C SER A 89 7.13 -4.72 -0.96
N ARG A 90 8.20 -5.51 -0.84
CA ARG A 90 9.46 -5.13 -0.17
C ARG A 90 10.62 -4.97 -1.15
N CYS A 91 10.30 -4.85 -2.43
CA CYS A 91 11.28 -4.74 -3.49
C CYS A 91 11.19 -3.37 -4.15
N GLU A 92 12.30 -2.94 -4.73
CA GLU A 92 12.46 -1.67 -5.42
C GLU A 92 13.15 -1.96 -6.76
N THR A 93 12.75 -1.27 -7.82
CA THR A 93 13.46 -1.33 -9.10
C THR A 93 14.82 -0.66 -8.94
N LYS A 94 15.89 -1.32 -9.39
CA LYS A 94 17.22 -0.72 -9.44
C LYS A 94 17.21 0.31 -10.57
N GLU A 95 17.42 1.59 -10.25
CA GLU A 95 17.64 2.65 -11.25
C GLU A 95 18.85 2.34 -12.14
#